data_AF-Q54GA9-F1
#
_entry.id   AF-Q54GA9-F1
#
_cell.length_a   1.000
_cell.length_b   1.000
_cell.length_c   1.000
_cell.angle_alpha   90.00
_cell.angle_beta   90.00
_cell.angle_gamma   90.00
#
_symmetry.space_group_name_H-M   'P 1'
#
loop_
_entity.id
_entity.type
_entity.pdbx_description
1 polymer ?
#
loop_
_entity_poly.entity_id
_entity_poly.type
_entity_poly.pdbx_seq_one_letter_code
_entity_poly.pdbx_strand_id
1 'polypeptide(L)'
;MPFDTKSIFPDFIVFPSAISTIAIGLWSVQAYKLGEARKRYNVKAPHVQGDPEFERIAHEYQNTSEALGAIIPATFMFSYYISPKCSLLLGGTWLVSKMLNCCSYCCKKEKENDCAKNVHTCLSHISFFALLGGSAFGIGSSLYNRYKL
;
A
#
# COMPACT_ATOMS: atom_id res chain seq x y z
N MET A 1 15.85 27.91 19.68
CA MET A 1 16.65 26.70 19.43
C MET A 1 15.77 25.76 18.64
N PRO A 2 16.06 25.44 17.37
CA PRO A 2 15.31 24.39 16.70
C PRO A 2 15.71 23.07 17.36
N PHE A 3 14.75 22.40 18.00
CA PHE A 3 14.92 21.05 18.53
C PHE A 3 15.41 20.15 17.40
N ASP A 4 16.44 19.34 17.63
CA ASP A 4 16.86 18.34 16.65
C ASP A 4 15.79 17.24 16.58
N THR A 5 14.87 17.39 15.64
CA THR A 5 13.71 16.52 15.46
C THR A 5 14.10 15.07 15.21
N LYS A 6 15.33 14.79 14.73
CA LYS A 6 15.84 13.44 14.52
C LYS A 6 16.10 12.67 15.81
N SER A 7 16.40 13.37 16.90
CA SER A 7 16.60 12.74 18.21
C SER A 7 15.29 12.22 18.81
N ILE A 8 14.18 12.90 18.54
CA ILE A 8 12.84 12.59 19.07
C ILE A 8 12.13 11.58 18.15
N PHE A 9 12.20 11.82 16.84
CA PHE A 9 11.55 10.99 15.83
C PHE A 9 12.61 10.48 14.86
N PRO A 10 13.23 9.32 15.14
CA PRO A 10 14.25 8.77 14.27
C PRO A 10 13.65 8.38 12.92
N ASP A 11 14.47 8.49 11.86
CA ASP A 11 14.07 8.23 10.47
C ASP A 11 13.36 6.88 10.29
N PHE A 12 13.78 5.86 11.06
CA PHE A 12 13.20 4.52 10.97
C PHE A 12 11.74 4.44 11.41
N ILE A 13 11.24 5.43 12.16
CA ILE A 13 9.84 5.60 12.53
C ILE A 13 9.15 6.56 11.57
N VAL A 14 9.77 7.71 11.29
CA VAL A 14 9.16 8.80 10.51
C VAL A 14 8.78 8.37 9.11
N PHE A 15 9.69 7.70 8.40
CA PHE A 15 9.47 7.34 7.00
C PHE A 15 8.35 6.31 6.80
N PRO A 16 8.33 5.15 7.49
CA PRO A 16 7.21 4.22 7.36
C PRO A 16 5.90 4.80 7.94
N SER A 17 5.97 5.72 8.91
CA SER A 17 4.77 6.44 9.38
C SER A 17 4.17 7.30 8.28
N ALA A 18 4.99 8.07 7.55
CA ALA A 18 4.52 8.87 6.42
C ALA A 18 3.87 7.99 5.34
N ILE A 19 4.49 6.86 4.99
CA ILE A 19 3.90 5.88 4.07
C ILE A 19 2.56 5.36 4.60
N SER A 20 2.50 4.99 5.87
CA SER A 20 1.29 4.46 6.50
C SER A 20 0.15 5.47 6.52
N THR A 21 0.44 6.74 6.83
CA THR A 21 -0.56 7.82 6.82
C THR A 21 -1.14 8.01 5.42
N ILE A 22 -0.31 8.04 4.38
CA ILE A 22 -0.78 8.19 3.00
C ILE A 22 -1.56 6.94 2.57
N ALA A 23 -1.09 5.75 2.92
CA ALA A 23 -1.74 4.48 2.58
C ALA A 23 -3.14 4.36 3.21
N ILE A 24 -3.26 4.72 4.49
CA ILE A 24 -4.54 4.78 5.20
C ILE A 24 -5.45 5.83 4.56
N GLY A 25 -4.92 7.02 4.25
CA GLY A 25 -5.69 8.08 3.58
C GLY A 25 -6.23 7.62 2.21
N LEU A 26 -5.39 6.96 1.40
CA LEU A 26 -5.79 6.40 0.11
C LEU A 26 -6.89 5.34 0.28
N TRP A 27 -6.73 4.42 1.24
CA TRP A 27 -7.74 3.42 1.54
C TRP A 27 -9.06 4.03 2.03
N SER A 28 -9.02 5.07 2.87
CA SER A 28 -10.21 5.79 3.33
C SER A 28 -10.95 6.49 2.18
N VAL A 29 -10.21 7.10 1.24
CA VAL A 29 -10.81 7.69 0.03
C VAL A 29 -11.50 6.62 -0.83
N GLN A 30 -10.89 5.44 -0.96
CA GLN A 30 -11.51 4.32 -1.68
C GLN A 30 -12.75 3.78 -0.96
N ALA A 31 -12.72 3.70 0.37
CA ALA A 31 -13.89 3.31 1.17
C ALA A 31 -15.07 4.28 0.94
N TYR A 32 -14.78 5.59 0.93
CA TYR A 32 -15.78 6.61 0.64
C TYR A 32 -16.35 6.45 -0.78
N LYS A 33 -15.48 6.30 -1.80
CA LYS A 33 -15.89 6.07 -3.19
C LYS A 33 -16.73 4.80 -3.35
N LEU A 34 -16.41 3.72 -2.63
CA LEU A 34 -17.22 2.51 -2.62
C LEU A 34 -18.61 2.77 -2.04
N GLY A 35 -18.70 3.54 -0.95
CA GLY A 35 -19.98 3.98 -0.38
C GLY A 35 -20.82 4.82 -1.34
N GLU A 36 -20.19 5.73 -2.09
CA GLU A 36 -20.85 6.52 -3.13
C GLU A 36 -21.32 5.63 -4.30
N ALA A 37 -20.47 4.70 -4.74
CA ALA A 37 -20.78 3.74 -5.81
C ALA A 37 -22.00 2.87 -5.44
N ARG A 38 -22.14 2.42 -4.19
CA ARG A 38 -23.33 1.68 -3.74
C ARG A 38 -24.62 2.46 -3.98
N LYS A 39 -24.61 3.77 -3.72
CA LYS A 39 -25.77 4.64 -3.96
C LYS A 39 -26.00 4.84 -5.45
N ARG A 40 -24.93 5.12 -6.21
CA ARG A 40 -25.00 5.39 -7.65
C ARG A 40 -25.53 4.19 -8.45
N TYR A 41 -25.10 2.99 -8.09
CA TYR A 41 -25.45 1.75 -8.80
C TYR A 41 -26.54 0.94 -8.10
N ASN A 42 -27.21 1.51 -7.09
CA ASN A 42 -28.32 0.89 -6.34
C ASN A 42 -27.98 -0.50 -5.73
N VAL A 43 -26.73 -0.72 -5.35
CA VAL A 43 -26.28 -1.99 -4.74
C VAL A 43 -26.43 -1.93 -3.22
N LYS A 44 -27.51 -2.54 -2.71
CA LYS A 44 -27.81 -2.62 -1.27
C LYS A 44 -26.85 -3.58 -0.55
N ALA A 45 -26.31 -3.17 0.60
CA ALA A 45 -25.55 -4.08 1.46
C ALA A 45 -26.42 -5.31 1.86
N PRO A 46 -25.85 -6.53 1.98
CA PRO A 46 -24.43 -6.90 1.83
C PRO A 46 -24.03 -7.27 0.39
N HIS A 47 -24.83 -6.94 -0.64
CA HIS A 47 -24.50 -7.33 -2.00
C HIS A 47 -23.19 -6.70 -2.46
N VAL A 48 -22.38 -7.52 -3.13
CA VAL A 48 -21.10 -7.15 -3.74
C VAL A 48 -21.12 -7.32 -5.26
N GLN A 49 -22.29 -7.67 -5.82
CA GLN A 49 -22.53 -7.87 -7.25
C GLN A 49 -23.65 -6.93 -7.73
N GLY A 50 -23.63 -6.58 -9.01
CA GLY A 50 -24.61 -5.70 -9.63
C GLY A 50 -24.09 -5.05 -10.90
N ASP A 51 -23.82 -3.75 -10.84
CA ASP A 51 -23.23 -3.02 -11.97
C ASP A 51 -21.73 -3.37 -12.12
N PRO A 52 -21.24 -3.66 -13.35
CA PRO A 52 -19.83 -3.98 -13.57
C PRO A 52 -18.87 -2.91 -13.04
N GLU A 53 -19.23 -1.62 -13.10
CA GLU A 53 -18.40 -0.54 -12.55
C GLU A 53 -18.38 -0.56 -11.02
N PHE A 54 -19.50 -0.92 -10.38
CA PHE A 54 -19.53 -1.12 -8.94
C PHE A 54 -18.63 -2.28 -8.51
N GLU A 55 -18.76 -3.44 -9.16
CA GLU A 55 -17.97 -4.64 -8.86
C GLU A 55 -16.48 -4.36 -8.99
N ARG A 56 -16.12 -3.57 -10.01
CA ARG A 56 -14.76 -3.14 -10.28
C ARG A 56 -14.19 -2.23 -9.18
N ILE A 57 -14.97 -1.24 -8.72
CA ILE A 57 -14.58 -0.37 -7.59
C ILE A 57 -14.45 -1.20 -6.30
N ALA A 58 -15.38 -2.13 -6.07
CA ALA A 58 -15.36 -3.01 -4.91
C ALA A 58 -14.12 -3.93 -4.92
N HIS A 59 -13.78 -4.49 -6.08
CA HIS A 59 -12.58 -5.32 -6.26
C HIS A 59 -11.30 -4.54 -5.95
N GLU A 60 -11.15 -3.31 -6.44
CA GLU A 60 -9.94 -2.52 -6.17
C GLU A 60 -9.83 -2.08 -4.71
N TYR A 61 -10.97 -1.73 -4.10
CA TYR A 61 -11.02 -1.46 -2.66
C TYR A 61 -10.56 -2.68 -1.85
N GLN A 62 -11.05 -3.87 -2.19
CA GLN A 62 -10.67 -5.11 -1.51
C GLN A 62 -9.18 -5.44 -1.71
N ASN A 63 -8.67 -5.34 -2.93
CA ASN A 63 -7.26 -5.53 -3.26
C ASN A 63 -6.35 -4.56 -2.49
N THR A 64 -6.76 -3.30 -2.33
CA THR A 64 -6.02 -2.35 -1.49
C THR A 64 -6.12 -2.72 -0.02
N SER A 65 -7.31 -3.10 0.46
CA SER A 65 -7.55 -3.45 1.85
C SER A 65 -6.73 -4.67 2.30
N GLU A 66 -6.61 -5.69 1.46
CA GLU A 66 -5.80 -6.88 1.71
C GLU A 66 -4.31 -6.55 1.77
N ALA A 67 -3.84 -5.72 0.83
CA ALA A 67 -2.45 -5.29 0.79
C ALA A 67 -2.09 -4.33 1.93
N LEU A 68 -3.04 -3.52 2.42
CA LEU A 68 -2.81 -2.50 3.45
C LEU A 68 -2.34 -3.12 4.77
N GLY A 69 -2.96 -4.22 5.19
CA GLY A 69 -2.58 -4.94 6.41
C GLY A 69 -1.16 -5.50 6.37
N ALA A 70 -0.63 -5.77 5.17
CA ALA A 70 0.70 -6.33 4.98
C ALA A 70 1.76 -5.24 4.75
N ILE A 71 1.46 -4.20 3.98
CA ILE A 71 2.43 -3.14 3.62
C ILE A 71 2.84 -2.30 4.83
N ILE A 72 1.91 -2.02 5.76
CA ILE A 72 2.18 -1.22 6.95
C ILE A 72 3.28 -1.89 7.80
N PRO A 73 3.08 -3.10 8.37
CA PRO A 73 4.14 -3.72 9.17
C PRO A 73 5.40 -4.01 8.36
N ALA A 74 5.28 -4.36 7.07
CA ALA A 74 6.45 -4.60 6.22
C ALA A 74 7.35 -3.36 6.07
N THR A 75 6.77 -2.17 5.90
CA THR A 75 7.56 -0.92 5.82
C THR A 75 8.26 -0.61 7.13
N PHE A 76 7.61 -0.83 8.28
CA PHE A 76 8.24 -0.65 9.60
C PHE A 76 9.37 -1.65 9.84
N MET A 77 9.15 -2.93 9.56
CA MET A 77 10.19 -3.96 9.73
C MET A 77 11.40 -3.68 8.82
N PHE A 78 11.18 -3.39 7.54
CA PHE A 78 12.27 -3.09 6.61
C PHE A 78 13.02 -1.81 7.05
N SER A 79 12.29 -0.79 7.48
CA SER A 79 12.86 0.46 7.96
C SER A 79 13.78 0.27 9.17
N TYR A 80 13.36 -0.58 10.12
CA TYR A 80 14.09 -0.87 11.35
C TYR A 80 15.30 -1.78 11.12
N TYR A 81 15.13 -2.87 10.36
CA TYR A 81 16.17 -3.90 10.23
C TYR A 81 17.13 -3.67 9.05
N ILE A 82 16.72 -2.95 8.01
CA ILE A 82 17.50 -2.80 6.78
C ILE A 82 17.84 -1.34 6.52
N SER A 83 16.85 -0.51 6.19
CA SER A 83 17.10 0.88 5.81
C SER A 83 15.81 1.70 5.79
N PRO A 84 15.75 2.81 6.54
CA PRO A 84 14.64 3.74 6.49
C PRO A 84 14.41 4.33 5.11
N LYS A 85 15.49 4.76 4.44
CA LYS A 85 15.41 5.43 3.12
C LYS A 85 14.86 4.48 2.06
N CYS A 86 15.33 3.24 2.05
CA CYS A 86 14.82 2.24 1.11
C CYS A 86 13.38 1.81 1.44
N SER A 87 13.00 1.78 2.72
CA SER A 87 11.60 1.60 3.13
C SER A 87 10.69 2.69 2.56
N LEU A 88 11.11 3.96 2.62
CA LEU A 88 10.38 5.08 2.02
C LEU A 88 10.22 4.91 0.50
N LEU A 89 11.28 4.51 -0.21
CA LEU A 89 11.25 4.33 -1.66
C LEU A 89 10.34 3.17 -2.07
N LEU A 90 10.47 2.01 -1.44
CA LEU A 90 9.66 0.84 -1.77
C LEU A 90 8.19 1.04 -1.38
N GLY A 91 7.92 1.58 -0.19
CA GLY A 91 6.57 1.94 0.25
C GLY A 91 5.94 3.02 -0.63
N GLY A 92 6.74 4.03 -1.04
CA GLY A 92 6.31 5.07 -1.98
C GLY A 92 5.99 4.50 -3.36
N THR A 93 6.78 3.55 -3.85
CA THR A 93 6.54 2.87 -5.13
C THR A 93 5.22 2.08 -5.10
N TRP A 94 4.95 1.40 -3.99
CA TRP A 94 3.66 0.74 -3.77
C TRP A 94 2.48 1.74 -3.77
N LEU A 95 2.62 2.88 -3.07
CA LEU A 95 1.61 3.93 -3.05
C LEU A 95 1.32 4.49 -4.44
N VAL A 96 2.35 4.86 -5.19
CA VAL A 96 2.22 5.38 -6.56
C VAL A 96 1.50 4.36 -7.43
N SER A 97 1.84 3.08 -7.31
CA SER A 97 1.17 2.01 -8.05
C SER A 97 -0.34 1.95 -7.75
N LYS A 98 -0.75 2.04 -6.48
CA LYS A 98 -2.17 2.05 -6.08
C LYS A 98 -2.91 3.32 -6.49
N MET A 99 -2.25 4.47 -6.48
CA MET A 99 -2.83 5.73 -6.98
C MET A 99 -3.06 5.67 -8.49
N LEU A 100 -2.10 5.15 -9.26
CA LEU A 100 -2.21 5.00 -10.71
C LEU A 100 -3.29 3.99 -11.12
N ASN A 101 -3.44 2.91 -10.35
CA ASN A 101 -4.57 2.01 -10.49
C ASN A 101 -5.87 2.81 -10.30
N CYS A 102 -6.11 3.39 -9.12
CA CYS A 102 -7.36 4.11 -8.83
C CYS A 102 -7.72 5.19 -9.89
N CYS A 103 -6.74 5.96 -10.38
CA CYS A 103 -6.95 6.95 -11.44
C CYS A 103 -7.32 6.33 -12.78
N SER A 104 -6.62 5.26 -13.20
CA SER A 104 -6.93 4.54 -14.44
C SER A 104 -8.36 4.00 -14.42
N TYR A 105 -8.87 3.65 -13.23
CA TYR A 105 -10.25 3.23 -13.06
C TYR A 105 -11.24 4.40 -13.23
N CYS A 106 -10.99 5.57 -12.62
CA CYS A 106 -11.91 6.71 -12.74
C CYS A 106 -11.95 7.36 -14.13
N CYS A 107 -10.89 7.27 -14.93
CA CYS A 107 -10.75 8.08 -16.15
C CYS A 107 -11.05 7.37 -17.48
N LYS A 108 -11.01 6.03 -17.59
CA LYS A 108 -11.11 5.34 -18.90
C LYS A 108 -11.88 4.01 -18.87
N LYS A 109 -12.58 3.71 -19.99
CA LYS A 109 -13.29 2.43 -20.21
C LYS A 109 -12.31 1.27 -20.38
N GLU A 110 -12.76 0.11 -19.88
CA GLU A 110 -12.06 -1.16 -19.66
C GLU A 110 -10.93 -1.51 -20.64
N LYS A 111 -11.17 -1.41 -21.96
CA LYS A 111 -10.30 -2.00 -23.01
C LYS A 111 -9.04 -1.21 -23.36
N GLU A 112 -8.94 0.07 -23.01
CA GLU A 112 -7.87 0.89 -23.60
C GLU A 112 -6.48 0.66 -22.96
N ASN A 113 -6.41 0.23 -21.68
CA ASN A 113 -5.17 0.30 -20.88
C ASN A 113 -4.85 -0.95 -20.02
N ASP A 114 -5.24 -2.16 -20.43
CA ASP A 114 -4.97 -3.38 -19.64
C ASP A 114 -3.47 -3.63 -19.39
N CYS A 115 -2.59 -3.31 -20.34
CA CYS A 115 -1.15 -3.44 -20.16
C CYS A 115 -0.64 -2.57 -19.00
N ALA A 116 -1.07 -1.30 -18.93
CA ALA A 116 -0.70 -0.39 -17.85
C ALA A 116 -1.20 -0.91 -16.48
N LYS A 117 -2.44 -1.43 -16.41
CA LYS A 117 -3.01 -2.02 -15.19
C LYS A 117 -2.16 -3.19 -14.66
N ASN A 118 -1.74 -4.08 -15.56
CA ASN A 118 -0.91 -5.23 -15.19
C ASN A 118 0.47 -4.77 -14.71
N VAL A 119 1.07 -3.77 -15.37
CA VAL A 119 2.37 -3.21 -14.96
C VAL A 119 2.29 -2.60 -13.55
N HIS A 120 1.26 -1.80 -13.25
CA HIS A 120 1.10 -1.19 -11.93
C HIS A 120 0.82 -2.23 -10.83
N THR A 121 0.02 -3.25 -11.15
CA THR A 121 -0.24 -4.35 -10.21
C THR A 121 1.04 -5.13 -9.93
N CYS A 122 1.80 -5.49 -10.95
CA CYS A 122 3.10 -6.16 -10.79
C CYS A 122 4.08 -5.29 -9.99
N LEU A 123 4.15 -3.99 -10.27
CA LEU A 123 5.04 -3.08 -9.53
C LEU A 123 4.70 -3.01 -8.04
N SER A 124 3.41 -3.02 -7.70
CA SER A 124 2.96 -3.06 -6.31
C SER A 124 3.39 -4.36 -5.61
N HIS A 125 3.27 -5.50 -6.30
CA HIS A 125 3.63 -6.81 -5.75
C HIS A 125 5.14 -6.94 -5.60
N ILE A 126 5.93 -6.49 -6.58
CA ILE A 126 7.39 -6.48 -6.50
C ILE A 126 7.86 -5.63 -5.31
N SER A 127 7.27 -4.44 -5.13
CA SER A 127 7.58 -3.56 -4.00
C SER A 127 7.28 -4.24 -2.65
N PHE A 128 6.13 -4.92 -2.57
CA PHE A 128 5.73 -5.66 -1.38
C PHE A 128 6.68 -6.83 -1.07
N PHE A 129 7.00 -7.66 -2.05
CA PHE A 129 7.89 -8.80 -1.85
C PHE A 129 9.34 -8.37 -1.58
N ALA A 130 9.79 -7.24 -2.12
CA ALA A 130 11.09 -6.64 -1.76
C ALA A 130 11.11 -6.20 -0.29
N LEU A 131 10.06 -5.54 0.19
CA LEU A 131 9.92 -5.15 1.60
C LEU A 131 9.87 -6.38 2.52
N LEU A 132 9.10 -7.40 2.13
CA LEU A 132 8.95 -8.63 2.91
C LEU A 132 10.27 -9.41 2.96
N GLY A 133 10.92 -9.63 1.81
CA GLY A 133 12.18 -10.35 1.70
C GLY A 133 13.32 -9.65 2.44
N GLY A 134 13.43 -8.33 2.31
CA GLY A 134 14.41 -7.56 3.08
C GLY A 134 14.14 -7.61 4.58
N SER A 135 12.87 -7.53 5.00
CA SER A 135 12.50 -7.67 6.42
C SER A 135 12.89 -9.04 6.96
N ALA A 136 12.59 -10.12 6.23
CA ALA A 136 12.96 -11.48 6.62
C ALA A 136 14.47 -11.66 6.74
N PHE A 137 15.24 -11.13 5.78
CA PHE A 137 16.70 -11.15 5.83
C PHE A 137 17.25 -10.38 7.04
N GLY A 138 16.74 -9.16 7.29
CA GLY A 138 17.18 -8.32 8.41
C GLY A 138 16.87 -8.93 9.77
N ILE A 139 15.68 -9.53 9.92
CA ILE A 139 15.31 -10.29 11.11
C ILE A 139 16.21 -11.52 11.28
N GLY A 140 16.42 -12.29 10.22
CA GLY A 140 17.29 -13.47 10.23
C GLY A 140 18.73 -13.15 10.64
N SER A 141 19.31 -12.09 10.07
CA SER A 141 20.64 -11.60 10.44
C SER A 141 20.69 -11.13 11.91
N SER A 142 19.65 -10.44 12.38
CA SER A 142 19.55 -10.00 13.78
C SER A 142 19.46 -11.18 14.74
N LEU A 143 18.69 -12.22 14.41
CA LEU A 143 18.58 -13.44 15.22
C LEU A 143 19.90 -14.22 15.23
N TYR A 144 20.53 -14.37 14.06
CA TYR A 144 21.83 -15.00 13.90
C TYR A 144 22.88 -14.34 14.79
N ASN A 145 23.00 -13.00 14.72
CA ASN A 145 23.95 -12.24 15.53
C ASN A 145 23.65 -12.31 17.04
N ARG A 146 22.38 -12.38 17.41
CA ARG A 146 21.95 -12.44 18.83
C ARG A 146 22.28 -13.78 19.47
N TYR A 147 22.04 -14.88 18.76
CA TYR A 147 22.25 -16.23 19.28
C TYR A 147 23.61 -16.82 18.89
N LYS A 148 24.40 -16.12 18.06
CA LYS A 148 25.64 -16.63 17.44
C LYS A 148 25.45 -18.06 16.95
N LEU A 149 24.34 -18.30 16.23
CA LEU A 149 24.16 -19.53 15.46
C LEU A 149 25.24 -19.65 14.39
#